data_AF-A0A9X4ALP0-F1
#
_entry.id   AF-A0A9X4ALP0-F1
#
_cell.length_a   1.000
_cell.length_b   1.000
_cell.length_c   1.000
_cell.angle_alpha   90.00
_cell.angle_beta   90.00
_cell.angle_gamma   90.00
#
_symmetry.space_group_name_H-M   'P 1'
#
loop_
_entity.id
_entity.type
_entity.pdbx_description
1 polymer ?
#
loop_
_entity_poly.entity_id
_entity_poly.type
_entity_poly.pdbx_seq_one_letter_code
_entity_poly.pdbx_strand_id
1 'polypeptide(L)'
;MFFPFTIDTTRVDAIDPHILTVYVSQIHFPSRDIPWRPSAVVLVPSETYHFGYIGSSIVHFPINASFLFTRQDTLLPITLQEIIRLEPTGENVPAQVILLGPISQKVEIELQRYGISTMRIGSSDIFQTAAQAAYFRLVTIPPKANIGKHHIIVASAEDGAEALPAPYYSAHQGVPIIFVYKNSIPEASRWVMEQFPDRTFTIFGSEKTISRSVENKMKLIVSDVDRMEGDNPFEISVNLANRQSTEKILGWDRNKQGIGNAFSFGTIHSWQKALSGILFAHIGKHTPLLLIEPHKIPTVVGEYLLTLNPIKPRPPAPPFMHGIILGGHKDIMYDTQVKLEEHLILRALD
;
A
#
# COMPACT_ATOMS: atom_id res chain seq x y z
N MET A 1 31.42 -3.56 -6.02
CA MET A 1 30.01 -3.53 -6.46
C MET A 1 29.37 -4.79 -5.91
N PHE A 2 28.50 -4.69 -4.91
CA PHE A 2 27.77 -5.86 -4.39
C PHE A 2 26.64 -6.18 -5.38
N PHE A 3 26.41 -7.46 -5.67
CA PHE A 3 25.25 -7.86 -6.47
C PHE A 3 23.98 -7.50 -5.68
N PRO A 4 22.95 -6.87 -6.29
CA PRO A 4 21.81 -6.35 -5.55
C PRO A 4 20.81 -7.42 -5.08
N PHE A 5 21.08 -8.69 -5.38
CA PHE A 5 20.17 -9.81 -5.17
C PHE A 5 20.79 -10.87 -4.27
N THR A 6 19.95 -11.47 -3.43
CA THR A 6 20.19 -12.80 -2.83
C THR A 6 19.28 -13.81 -3.54
N ILE A 7 19.32 -15.09 -3.17
CA ILE A 7 18.60 -16.14 -3.91
C ILE A 7 17.09 -15.96 -3.75
N ASP A 8 16.62 -15.62 -2.55
CA ASP A 8 15.21 -15.49 -2.22
C ASP A 8 14.72 -14.03 -2.09
N THR A 9 15.58 -13.03 -2.35
CA THR A 9 15.18 -11.61 -2.37
C THR A 9 15.44 -10.90 -3.70
N THR A 10 14.46 -10.11 -4.12
CA THR A 10 14.57 -9.16 -5.23
C THR A 10 14.59 -7.74 -4.70
N ARG A 11 15.63 -6.97 -4.99
CA ARG A 11 15.69 -5.54 -4.65
C ARG A 11 15.23 -4.67 -5.81
N VAL A 12 14.31 -3.74 -5.54
CA VAL A 12 14.02 -2.61 -6.43
C VAL A 12 14.88 -1.43 -5.98
N ASP A 13 16.05 -1.30 -6.59
CA ASP A 13 17.09 -0.35 -6.18
C ASP A 13 16.89 1.02 -6.85
N ALA A 14 16.43 2.01 -6.07
CA ALA A 14 16.42 3.41 -6.45
C ALA A 14 16.54 4.32 -5.23
N ILE A 15 17.34 5.39 -5.37
CA ILE A 15 17.53 6.40 -4.32
C ILE A 15 16.32 7.35 -4.27
N ASP A 16 15.77 7.71 -5.43
CA ASP A 16 14.63 8.62 -5.55
C ASP A 16 13.30 7.82 -5.61
N PRO A 17 12.33 8.09 -4.72
CA PRO A 17 11.04 7.41 -4.75
C PRO A 17 10.23 7.62 -6.05
N HIS A 18 10.44 8.71 -6.79
CA HIS A 18 9.78 8.92 -8.09
C HIS A 18 10.32 7.96 -9.15
N ILE A 19 11.61 7.61 -9.06
CA ILE A 19 12.21 6.58 -9.91
C ILE A 19 11.75 5.20 -9.45
N LEU A 20 11.71 4.96 -8.14
CA LEU A 20 11.32 3.67 -7.58
C LEU A 20 9.86 3.30 -7.95
N THR A 21 8.93 4.24 -7.86
CA THR A 21 7.53 4.03 -8.32
C THR A 21 7.45 3.66 -9.80
N VAL A 22 8.25 4.31 -10.65
CA VAL A 22 8.32 3.97 -12.08
C VAL A 22 8.88 2.57 -12.29
N TYR A 23 9.93 2.16 -11.58
CA TYR A 23 10.46 0.79 -11.66
C TYR A 23 9.43 -0.25 -11.20
N VAL A 24 8.72 0.02 -10.11
CA VAL A 24 7.64 -0.86 -9.67
C VAL A 24 6.52 -0.95 -10.72
N SER A 25 6.13 0.17 -11.33
CA SER A 25 5.17 0.18 -12.44
C SER A 25 5.64 -0.68 -13.62
N GLN A 26 6.91 -0.56 -14.01
CA GLN A 26 7.51 -1.35 -15.09
C GLN A 26 7.58 -2.84 -14.79
N ILE A 27 7.80 -3.23 -13.53
CA ILE A 27 7.76 -4.64 -13.10
C ILE A 27 6.36 -5.23 -13.28
N HIS A 28 5.30 -4.47 -12.96
CA HIS A 28 3.92 -4.97 -13.05
C HIS A 28 3.35 -4.90 -14.46
N PHE A 29 3.70 -3.84 -15.19
CA PHE A 29 3.18 -3.54 -16.53
C PHE A 29 4.34 -3.39 -17.52
N PRO A 30 5.06 -4.48 -17.86
CA PRO A 30 6.32 -4.41 -18.59
C PRO A 30 6.19 -3.95 -20.05
N SER A 31 5.01 -4.11 -20.65
CA SER A 31 4.73 -3.69 -22.03
C SER A 31 3.29 -3.20 -22.15
N ARG A 32 3.00 -2.38 -23.16
CA ARG A 32 1.63 -2.02 -23.54
C ARG A 32 0.88 -3.19 -24.19
N ASP A 33 1.60 -4.16 -24.74
CA ASP A 33 1.06 -5.31 -25.48
C ASP A 33 0.81 -6.50 -24.53
N ILE A 34 0.15 -6.25 -23.40
CA ILE A 34 -0.19 -7.27 -22.40
C ILE A 34 -1.68 -7.19 -22.02
N PRO A 35 -2.34 -8.32 -21.74
CA PRO A 35 -3.77 -8.33 -21.45
C PRO A 35 -4.13 -7.72 -20.08
N TRP A 36 -3.16 -7.48 -19.20
CA TRP A 36 -3.36 -6.84 -17.90
C TRP A 36 -2.82 -5.39 -17.83
N ARG A 37 -2.65 -4.72 -18.99
CA ARG A 37 -2.29 -3.29 -19.07
C ARG A 37 -3.23 -2.47 -18.16
N PRO A 38 -2.73 -1.46 -17.42
CA PRO A 38 -3.58 -0.75 -16.48
C PRO A 38 -4.61 0.09 -17.23
N SER A 39 -5.83 0.20 -16.67
CA SER A 39 -6.86 1.04 -17.30
C SER A 39 -6.63 2.52 -16.98
N ALA A 40 -6.01 2.82 -15.84
CA ALA A 40 -5.68 4.16 -15.41
C ALA A 40 -4.30 4.23 -14.73
N VAL A 41 -3.81 5.45 -14.53
CA VAL A 41 -2.73 5.77 -13.59
C VAL A 41 -3.31 6.64 -12.49
N VAL A 42 -3.11 6.27 -11.23
CA VAL A 42 -3.30 7.21 -10.12
C VAL A 42 -1.99 7.97 -9.89
N LEU A 43 -2.05 9.28 -10.09
CA LEU A 43 -0.93 10.19 -9.92
C LEU A 43 -1.05 10.89 -8.57
N VAL A 44 -0.02 10.76 -7.74
CA VAL A 44 -0.07 11.16 -6.33
C VAL A 44 1.09 12.09 -5.97
N PRO A 45 0.87 13.19 -5.24
CA PRO A 45 1.93 14.02 -4.71
C PRO A 45 2.72 13.29 -3.61
N SER A 46 4.05 13.43 -3.64
CA SER A 46 4.98 12.68 -2.77
C SER A 46 5.40 13.42 -1.49
N GLU A 47 4.90 14.65 -1.30
CA GLU A 47 5.31 15.53 -0.20
C GLU A 47 4.75 15.10 1.16
N THR A 48 3.58 14.45 1.19
CA THR A 48 2.97 13.90 2.42
C THR A 48 2.47 12.47 2.18
N TYR A 49 2.47 11.64 3.23
CA TYR A 49 2.05 10.24 3.12
C TYR A 49 0.55 10.09 2.86
N HIS A 50 -0.25 11.08 3.27
CA HIS A 50 -1.72 11.01 3.24
C HIS A 50 -2.24 10.70 1.84
N PHE A 51 -1.75 11.39 0.82
CA PHE A 51 -2.24 11.18 -0.55
C PHE A 51 -1.83 9.80 -1.09
N GLY A 52 -0.66 9.28 -0.70
CA GLY A 52 -0.27 7.91 -1.03
C GLY A 52 -1.21 6.86 -0.43
N TYR A 53 -1.66 7.08 0.80
CA TYR A 53 -2.59 6.19 1.50
C TYR A 53 -4.00 6.29 0.89
N ILE A 54 -4.45 7.49 0.52
CA ILE A 54 -5.75 7.66 -0.14
C ILE A 54 -5.74 6.95 -1.50
N GLY A 55 -4.67 7.16 -2.28
CA GLY A 55 -4.54 6.67 -3.65
C GLY A 55 -4.40 5.15 -3.77
N SER A 56 -3.96 4.45 -2.74
CA SER A 56 -3.81 2.99 -2.78
C SER A 56 -5.12 2.27 -3.07
N SER A 57 -6.25 2.79 -2.60
CA SER A 57 -7.57 2.18 -2.82
C SER A 57 -7.99 2.17 -4.30
N ILE A 58 -7.49 3.14 -5.08
CA ILE A 58 -7.80 3.34 -6.50
C ILE A 58 -7.09 2.31 -7.38
N VAL A 59 -6.00 1.70 -6.90
CA VAL A 59 -5.23 0.67 -7.62
C VAL A 59 -6.10 -0.55 -7.96
N HIS A 60 -6.89 -1.03 -7.00
CA HIS A 60 -7.60 -2.30 -7.13
C HIS A 60 -8.67 -2.30 -8.24
N PHE A 61 -9.07 -3.50 -8.68
CA PHE A 61 -10.19 -3.67 -9.58
C PHE A 61 -11.49 -3.00 -9.07
N PRO A 62 -12.35 -2.51 -9.98
CA PRO A 62 -12.29 -2.66 -11.43
C PRO A 62 -11.36 -1.67 -12.15
N ILE A 63 -10.71 -0.74 -11.45
CA ILE A 63 -9.88 0.30 -12.07
C ILE A 63 -8.56 -0.27 -12.61
N ASN A 64 -7.91 -1.20 -11.90
CA ASN A 64 -6.60 -1.76 -12.28
C ASN A 64 -5.60 -0.64 -12.61
N ALA A 65 -5.34 0.22 -11.64
CA ALA A 65 -4.50 1.41 -11.86
C ALA A 65 -3.02 1.10 -11.60
N SER A 66 -2.12 1.68 -12.40
CA SER A 66 -0.74 1.89 -11.95
C SER A 66 -0.69 3.06 -10.95
N PHE A 67 0.31 3.08 -10.08
CA PHE A 67 0.50 4.10 -9.04
C PHE A 67 1.83 4.80 -9.25
N LEU A 68 1.82 6.12 -9.47
CA LEU A 68 3.03 6.90 -9.71
C LEU A 68 3.07 8.14 -8.82
N PHE A 69 4.29 8.49 -8.38
CA PHE A 69 4.51 9.76 -7.69
C PHE A 69 4.79 10.91 -8.66
N THR A 70 4.39 12.10 -8.24
CA THR A 70 4.77 13.38 -8.83
C THR A 70 5.06 14.41 -7.73
N ARG A 71 5.54 15.58 -8.15
CA ARG A 71 5.50 16.80 -7.32
C ARG A 71 4.21 17.56 -7.60
N GLN A 72 3.74 18.35 -6.64
CA GLN A 72 2.49 19.13 -6.78
C GLN A 72 2.51 20.04 -8.03
N ASP A 73 3.59 20.80 -8.22
CA ASP A 73 3.68 21.81 -9.28
C ASP A 73 4.49 21.38 -10.51
N THR A 74 4.94 20.12 -10.58
CA THR A 74 5.85 19.68 -11.65
C THR A 74 5.61 18.22 -12.00
N LEU A 75 5.33 17.97 -13.28
CA LEU A 75 5.31 16.63 -13.85
C LEU A 75 6.75 16.25 -14.17
N LEU A 76 7.29 15.25 -13.46
CA LEU A 76 8.67 14.82 -13.69
C LEU A 76 8.76 14.12 -15.06
N PRO A 77 9.83 14.35 -15.85
CA PRO A 77 9.98 13.70 -17.15
C PRO A 77 9.90 12.17 -17.08
N ILE A 78 10.47 11.55 -16.05
CA ILE A 78 10.41 10.08 -15.87
C ILE A 78 8.99 9.59 -15.60
N THR A 79 8.19 10.36 -14.85
CA THR A 79 6.79 10.05 -14.58
C THR A 79 5.94 10.19 -15.84
N LEU A 80 6.13 11.28 -16.62
CA LEU A 80 5.43 11.47 -17.90
C LEU A 80 5.79 10.36 -18.90
N GLN A 81 7.07 10.02 -19.03
CA GLN A 81 7.53 8.95 -19.91
C GLN A 81 6.91 7.61 -19.52
N GLU A 82 6.80 7.32 -18.23
CA GLU A 82 6.14 6.11 -17.76
C GLU A 82 4.64 6.10 -18.08
N ILE A 83 3.92 7.22 -17.91
CA ILE A 83 2.50 7.31 -18.28
C ILE A 83 2.32 7.06 -19.79
N ILE A 84 3.16 7.66 -20.63
CA ILE A 84 3.15 7.45 -22.09
C ILE A 84 3.46 5.99 -22.43
N ARG A 85 4.46 5.38 -21.78
CA ARG A 85 4.84 3.98 -22.00
C ARG A 85 3.73 3.02 -21.61
N LEU A 86 3.06 3.27 -20.48
CA LEU A 86 1.94 2.47 -20.00
C LEU A 86 0.75 2.53 -20.95
N GLU A 87 0.52 3.69 -21.57
CA GLU A 87 -0.62 3.96 -22.45
C GLU A 87 -1.95 3.44 -21.83
N PRO A 88 -2.39 4.01 -20.69
CA PRO A 88 -3.52 3.46 -19.94
C PRO A 88 -4.77 3.38 -20.83
N THR A 89 -5.51 2.28 -20.75
CA THR A 89 -6.59 2.00 -21.72
C THR A 89 -7.71 3.02 -21.67
N GLY A 90 -7.97 3.63 -20.50
CA GLY A 90 -9.14 4.46 -20.27
C GLY A 90 -10.46 3.67 -20.25
N GLU A 91 -10.42 2.34 -20.34
CA GLU A 91 -11.64 1.51 -20.41
C GLU A 91 -12.30 1.37 -19.04
N ASN A 92 -13.60 1.67 -18.97
CA ASN A 92 -14.44 1.55 -17.76
C ASN A 92 -13.90 2.35 -16.55
N VAL A 93 -13.11 3.39 -16.82
CA VAL A 93 -12.57 4.33 -15.84
C VAL A 93 -12.87 5.75 -16.31
N PRO A 94 -12.93 6.74 -15.40
CA PRO A 94 -13.37 8.09 -15.76
C PRO A 94 -12.30 8.87 -16.55
N ALA A 95 -11.04 8.46 -16.47
CA ALA A 95 -9.91 9.08 -17.14
C ALA A 95 -8.71 8.12 -17.19
N GLN A 96 -7.78 8.37 -18.10
CA GLN A 96 -6.51 7.64 -18.18
C GLN A 96 -5.58 7.98 -17.01
N VAL A 97 -5.63 9.22 -16.50
CA VAL A 97 -4.90 9.65 -15.31
C VAL A 97 -5.85 10.23 -14.28
N ILE A 98 -5.81 9.67 -13.06
CA ILE A 98 -6.54 10.18 -11.90
C ILE A 98 -5.55 11.00 -11.05
N LEU A 99 -5.74 12.32 -11.03
CA LEU A 99 -4.96 13.27 -10.23
C LEU A 99 -5.52 13.30 -8.81
N LEU A 100 -4.73 12.88 -7.82
CA LEU A 100 -5.17 12.85 -6.43
C LEU A 100 -4.57 14.01 -5.62
N GLY A 101 -5.43 14.80 -5.00
CA GLY A 101 -5.03 15.89 -4.11
C GLY A 101 -4.44 17.12 -4.83
N PRO A 102 -3.46 17.82 -4.23
CA PRO A 102 -3.00 19.15 -4.67
C PRO A 102 -2.02 19.11 -5.86
N ILE A 103 -2.35 18.37 -6.92
CA ILE A 103 -1.57 18.43 -8.18
C ILE A 103 -2.00 19.67 -8.97
N SER A 104 -1.08 20.57 -9.30
CA SER A 104 -1.40 21.84 -9.98
C SER A 104 -2.10 21.66 -11.34
N GLN A 105 -2.83 22.68 -11.76
CA GLN A 105 -3.43 22.72 -13.09
C GLN A 105 -2.37 22.71 -14.21
N LYS A 106 -1.13 23.13 -13.93
CA LYS A 106 -0.03 23.08 -14.92
C LYS A 106 0.31 21.65 -15.30
N VAL A 107 0.42 20.76 -14.31
CA VAL A 107 0.65 19.32 -14.53
C VAL A 107 -0.51 18.71 -15.33
N GLU A 108 -1.74 19.08 -14.99
CA GLU A 108 -2.93 18.62 -15.70
C GLU A 108 -2.95 19.06 -17.17
N ILE A 109 -2.68 20.34 -17.44
CA ILE A 109 -2.58 20.88 -18.81
C ILE A 109 -1.45 20.18 -19.58
N GLU A 110 -0.33 19.89 -18.93
CA GLU A 110 0.78 19.17 -19.56
C GLU A 110 0.36 17.76 -20.00
N LEU A 111 -0.30 16.99 -19.15
CA LEU A 111 -0.84 15.66 -19.51
C LEU A 111 -1.84 15.76 -20.68
N GLN A 112 -2.76 16.73 -20.62
CA GLN A 112 -3.77 16.92 -21.66
C GLN A 112 -3.16 17.29 -23.03
N ARG A 113 -2.02 17.99 -23.07
CA ARG A 113 -1.29 18.27 -24.32
C ARG A 113 -0.77 17.01 -25.01
N TYR A 114 -0.56 15.92 -24.27
CA TYR A 114 -0.23 14.60 -24.82
C TYR A 114 -1.48 13.78 -25.18
N GLY A 115 -2.68 14.36 -25.11
CA GLY A 115 -3.94 13.68 -25.38
C GLY A 115 -4.39 12.75 -24.25
N ILE A 116 -3.78 12.85 -23.07
CA ILE A 116 -4.09 12.02 -21.90
C ILE A 116 -5.28 12.62 -21.16
N SER A 117 -6.36 11.86 -21.02
CA SER A 117 -7.53 12.32 -20.25
C SER A 117 -7.24 12.32 -18.75
N THR A 118 -7.73 13.34 -18.04
CA THR A 118 -7.53 13.51 -16.60
C THR A 118 -8.85 13.60 -15.83
N MET A 119 -8.87 13.06 -14.62
CA MET A 119 -9.90 13.31 -13.62
C MET A 119 -9.23 13.66 -12.29
N ARG A 120 -9.74 14.65 -11.58
CA ARG A 120 -9.25 15.03 -10.25
C ARG A 120 -10.12 14.46 -9.14
N ILE A 121 -9.47 13.98 -8.09
CA ILE A 121 -10.11 13.65 -6.81
C ILE A 121 -9.45 14.49 -5.72
N GLY A 122 -10.22 15.34 -5.06
CA GLY A 122 -9.76 16.16 -3.95
C GLY A 122 -8.91 17.38 -4.31
N SER A 123 -8.32 17.94 -3.27
CA SER A 123 -7.53 19.17 -3.26
C SER A 123 -6.41 19.07 -2.20
N SER A 124 -5.91 20.18 -1.68
CA SER A 124 -4.91 20.18 -0.60
C SER A 124 -5.47 19.70 0.76
N ASP A 125 -6.79 19.74 0.96
CA ASP A 125 -7.40 19.24 2.20
C ASP A 125 -7.40 17.71 2.20
N ILE A 126 -6.57 17.13 3.09
CA ILE A 126 -6.41 15.68 3.19
C ILE A 126 -7.69 14.96 3.64
N PHE A 127 -8.53 15.58 4.47
CA PHE A 127 -9.74 14.95 5.00
C PHE A 127 -10.84 14.96 3.95
N GLN A 128 -11.02 16.09 3.27
CA GLN A 128 -11.96 16.18 2.15
C GLN A 128 -11.53 15.30 0.98
N THR A 129 -10.24 15.25 0.67
CA THR A 129 -9.71 14.37 -0.39
C THR A 129 -9.92 12.90 -0.05
N ALA A 130 -9.70 12.50 1.21
CA ALA A 130 -9.99 11.15 1.66
C ALA A 130 -11.49 10.82 1.60
N ALA A 131 -12.36 11.74 1.99
CA ALA A 131 -13.81 11.57 1.89
C ALA A 131 -14.30 11.43 0.44
N GLN A 132 -13.77 12.25 -0.47
CA GLN A 132 -14.07 12.15 -1.90
C GLN A 132 -13.56 10.86 -2.52
N ALA A 133 -12.35 10.42 -2.16
CA ALA A 133 -11.81 9.14 -2.63
C ALA A 133 -12.60 7.95 -2.07
N ALA A 134 -13.03 8.01 -0.80
CA ALA A 134 -13.92 7.01 -0.22
C ALA A 134 -15.25 6.97 -0.96
N TYR A 135 -15.91 8.10 -1.20
CA TYR A 135 -17.14 8.14 -1.97
C TYR A 135 -16.95 7.60 -3.40
N PHE A 136 -15.88 8.04 -4.08
CA PHE A 136 -15.51 7.55 -5.41
C PHE A 136 -15.37 6.03 -5.44
N ARG A 137 -14.65 5.46 -4.46
CA ARG A 137 -14.44 4.01 -4.40
C ARG A 137 -15.63 3.24 -3.90
N LEU A 138 -16.53 3.81 -3.12
CA LEU A 138 -17.63 3.06 -2.51
C LEU A 138 -18.96 3.21 -3.25
N VAL A 139 -19.10 4.26 -4.05
CA VAL A 139 -20.34 4.61 -4.77
C VAL A 139 -20.11 4.67 -6.27
N THR A 140 -19.15 5.48 -6.73
CA THR A 140 -18.96 5.73 -8.17
C THR A 140 -18.40 4.52 -8.89
N ILE A 141 -17.33 3.92 -8.36
CA ILE A 141 -16.69 2.72 -8.88
C ILE A 141 -16.38 1.79 -7.70
N PRO A 142 -17.36 0.98 -7.24
CA PRO A 142 -17.20 0.03 -6.13
C PRO A 142 -16.08 -1.00 -6.36
N PRO A 143 -15.34 -1.47 -5.33
CA PRO A 143 -14.33 -2.51 -5.52
C PRO A 143 -15.00 -3.83 -5.91
N LYS A 144 -14.31 -4.68 -6.68
CA LYS A 144 -14.85 -6.02 -6.97
C LYS A 144 -14.87 -6.91 -5.71
N ALA A 145 -13.87 -6.77 -4.85
CA ALA A 145 -13.74 -7.58 -3.65
C ALA A 145 -14.76 -7.21 -2.56
N ASN A 146 -15.30 -8.21 -1.87
CA ASN A 146 -16.32 -8.01 -0.85
C ASN A 146 -15.79 -7.15 0.32
N ILE A 147 -14.56 -7.42 0.77
CA ILE A 147 -13.91 -6.65 1.82
C ILE A 147 -13.83 -5.16 1.43
N GLY A 148 -13.40 -4.84 0.20
CA GLY A 148 -13.37 -3.46 -0.30
C GLY A 148 -14.71 -2.75 -0.26
N LYS A 149 -15.82 -3.48 -0.44
CA LYS A 149 -17.18 -2.93 -0.41
C LYS A 149 -17.73 -2.69 0.98
N HIS A 150 -17.14 -3.24 2.04
CA HIS A 150 -17.72 -3.20 3.38
C HIS A 150 -16.79 -2.65 4.46
N HIS A 151 -15.54 -2.33 4.10
CA HIS A 151 -14.54 -1.83 5.04
C HIS A 151 -14.07 -0.43 4.69
N ILE A 152 -13.64 0.30 5.72
CA ILE A 152 -12.92 1.57 5.62
C ILE A 152 -11.76 1.54 6.61
N ILE A 153 -10.57 1.87 6.16
CA ILE A 153 -9.38 1.98 7.01
C ILE A 153 -9.33 3.38 7.61
N VAL A 154 -9.03 3.48 8.91
CA VAL A 154 -8.84 4.74 9.63
C VAL A 154 -7.38 4.85 10.07
N ALA A 155 -6.69 5.87 9.58
CA ALA A 155 -5.30 6.17 9.93
C ALA A 155 -5.17 7.53 10.62
N SER A 156 -4.02 7.80 11.26
CA SER A 156 -3.79 9.10 11.86
C SER A 156 -3.33 10.12 10.83
N ALA A 157 -3.89 11.33 10.91
CA ALA A 157 -3.45 12.48 10.14
C ALA A 157 -2.12 13.06 10.65
N GLU A 158 -1.71 12.73 11.87
CA GLU A 158 -0.55 13.32 12.55
C GLU A 158 0.69 12.41 12.48
N ASP A 159 0.48 11.09 12.48
CA ASP A 159 1.55 10.09 12.38
C ASP A 159 1.10 8.89 11.54
N GLY A 160 1.71 8.72 10.37
CA GLY A 160 1.39 7.64 9.44
C GLY A 160 2.13 6.34 9.69
N ALA A 161 3.13 6.29 10.58
CA ALA A 161 4.09 5.19 10.66
C ALA A 161 3.42 3.84 10.96
N GLU A 162 2.55 3.79 11.96
CA GLU A 162 1.82 2.58 12.36
C GLU A 162 0.84 2.09 11.26
N ALA A 163 0.33 2.99 10.43
CA ALA A 163 -0.60 2.68 9.35
C ALA A 163 0.09 2.44 7.99
N LEU A 164 1.43 2.50 7.90
CA LEU A 164 2.19 2.31 6.65
C LEU A 164 1.97 0.95 5.95
N PRO A 165 1.64 -0.15 6.64
CA PRO A 165 1.23 -1.39 5.98
C PRO A 165 -0.17 -1.36 5.36
N ALA A 166 -1.06 -0.48 5.83
CA ALA A 166 -2.48 -0.47 5.43
C ALA A 166 -2.71 -0.17 3.93
N PRO A 167 -1.94 0.73 3.27
CA PRO A 167 -2.00 0.95 1.83
C PRO A 167 -1.82 -0.30 0.97
N TYR A 168 -1.04 -1.28 1.43
CA TYR A 168 -0.90 -2.56 0.72
C TYR A 168 -2.21 -3.32 0.73
N TYR A 169 -2.87 -3.41 1.88
CA TYR A 169 -4.19 -4.06 1.97
C TYR A 169 -5.27 -3.28 1.20
N SER A 170 -5.19 -1.95 1.24
CA SER A 170 -6.05 -1.05 0.47
C SER A 170 -5.91 -1.27 -1.05
N ALA A 171 -4.69 -1.43 -1.57
CA ALA A 171 -4.44 -1.79 -2.98
C ALA A 171 -4.83 -3.24 -3.31
N HIS A 172 -4.76 -4.14 -2.32
CA HIS A 172 -5.14 -5.54 -2.46
C HIS A 172 -6.66 -5.72 -2.59
N GLN A 173 -7.45 -4.94 -1.86
CA GLN A 173 -8.91 -5.14 -1.72
C GLN A 173 -9.75 -3.95 -2.18
N GLY A 174 -9.15 -2.80 -2.47
CA GLY A 174 -9.84 -1.55 -2.82
C GLY A 174 -10.47 -0.82 -1.64
N VAL A 175 -10.02 -1.10 -0.41
CA VAL A 175 -10.55 -0.48 0.83
C VAL A 175 -10.08 0.98 0.92
N PRO A 176 -10.98 1.97 0.98
CA PRO A 176 -10.59 3.37 1.11
C PRO A 176 -9.99 3.67 2.49
N ILE A 177 -9.12 4.69 2.53
CA ILE A 177 -8.46 5.15 3.75
C ILE A 177 -8.95 6.56 4.08
N ILE A 178 -9.42 6.76 5.32
CA ILE A 178 -9.73 8.07 5.90
C ILE A 178 -8.82 8.39 7.07
N PHE A 179 -8.79 9.66 7.48
CA PHE A 179 -7.92 10.11 8.57
C PHE A 179 -8.66 10.70 9.74
N VAL A 180 -8.13 10.50 10.94
CA VAL A 180 -8.56 11.19 12.16
C VAL A 180 -7.35 11.82 12.85
N TYR A 181 -7.60 12.77 13.74
CA TYR A 181 -6.57 13.20 14.69
C TYR A 181 -6.55 12.25 15.88
N LYS A 182 -5.48 12.29 16.68
CA LYS A 182 -5.33 11.50 17.90
C LYS A 182 -6.53 11.60 18.83
N ASN A 183 -7.09 12.79 18.99
CA ASN A 183 -8.12 13.10 19.99
C ASN A 183 -9.46 13.62 19.40
N SER A 184 -9.57 13.75 18.07
CA SER A 184 -10.76 14.29 17.42
C SER A 184 -11.02 13.70 16.04
N ILE A 185 -12.29 13.60 15.68
CA ILE A 185 -12.75 13.17 14.36
C ILE A 185 -13.06 14.44 13.54
N PRO A 186 -12.31 14.73 12.46
CA PRO A 186 -12.61 15.82 11.54
C PRO A 186 -13.99 15.67 10.89
N GLU A 187 -14.59 16.79 10.49
CA GLU A 187 -15.93 16.81 9.91
C GLU A 187 -16.05 15.94 8.65
N ALA A 188 -15.10 16.01 7.71
CA ALA A 188 -15.13 15.19 6.50
C ALA A 188 -15.06 13.68 6.81
N SER A 189 -14.28 13.28 7.82
CA SER A 189 -14.18 11.88 8.25
C SER A 189 -15.44 11.41 8.97
N ARG A 190 -16.06 12.29 9.78
CA ARG A 190 -17.38 12.05 10.37
C ARG A 190 -18.44 11.88 9.28
N TRP A 191 -18.41 12.73 8.25
CA TRP A 191 -19.33 12.62 7.13
C TRP A 191 -19.23 11.24 6.46
N VAL A 192 -18.03 10.72 6.22
CA VAL A 192 -17.85 9.36 5.67
C VAL A 192 -18.48 8.31 6.58
N MET A 193 -18.28 8.42 7.90
CA MET A 193 -18.89 7.51 8.88
C MET A 193 -20.42 7.55 8.83
N GLU A 194 -21.01 8.74 8.75
CA GLU A 194 -22.47 8.93 8.68
C GLU A 194 -23.07 8.52 7.33
N GLN A 195 -22.31 8.65 6.24
CA GLN A 195 -22.75 8.18 4.91
C GLN A 195 -22.69 6.65 4.78
N PHE A 196 -21.79 6.00 5.52
CA PHE A 196 -21.58 4.56 5.42
C PHE A 196 -21.60 3.88 6.80
N PRO A 197 -22.69 4.02 7.59
CA PRO A 197 -22.73 3.58 8.98
C PRO A 197 -22.69 2.06 9.13
N ASP A 198 -23.08 1.30 8.10
CA ASP A 198 -23.14 -0.16 8.12
C ASP A 198 -21.79 -0.86 7.83
N ARG A 199 -20.73 -0.07 7.60
CA ARG A 199 -19.40 -0.60 7.28
C ARG A 199 -18.55 -0.80 8.53
N THR A 200 -17.59 -1.70 8.44
CA THR A 200 -16.55 -1.84 9.46
C THR A 200 -15.47 -0.78 9.26
N PHE A 201 -15.17 -0.03 10.30
CA PHE A 201 -14.06 0.92 10.34
C PHE A 201 -12.88 0.32 11.11
N THR A 202 -11.79 0.00 10.43
CA THR A 202 -10.59 -0.57 11.07
C THR A 202 -9.56 0.51 11.33
N ILE A 203 -9.31 0.82 12.60
CA ILE A 203 -8.28 1.74 13.05
C ILE A 203 -6.91 1.07 12.93
N PHE A 204 -5.97 1.71 12.24
CA PHE A 204 -4.56 1.29 12.22
C PHE A 204 -3.75 2.20 13.13
N GLY A 205 -3.29 1.64 14.25
CA GLY A 205 -2.44 2.32 15.21
C GLY A 205 -2.83 2.08 16.66
N SER A 206 -1.88 2.31 17.55
CA SER A 206 -2.03 2.20 18.99
C SER A 206 -2.88 3.35 19.54
N GLU A 207 -3.28 3.24 20.81
CA GLU A 207 -3.99 4.33 21.51
C GLU A 207 -3.14 5.62 21.65
N LYS A 208 -1.82 5.52 21.45
CA LYS A 208 -0.91 6.67 21.42
C LYS A 208 -1.07 7.52 20.16
N THR A 209 -1.46 6.90 19.05
CA THR A 209 -1.62 7.51 17.73
C THR A 209 -3.07 7.89 17.46
N ILE A 210 -4.02 7.01 17.83
CA ILE A 210 -5.47 7.26 17.77
C ILE A 210 -6.10 6.81 19.08
N SER A 211 -6.47 7.76 19.93
CA SER A 211 -6.91 7.49 21.30
C SER A 211 -8.16 6.61 21.38
N ARG A 212 -8.31 5.92 22.52
CA ARG A 212 -9.55 5.22 22.90
C ARG A 212 -10.78 6.13 22.82
N SER A 213 -10.62 7.42 23.14
CA SER A 213 -11.72 8.39 23.07
C SER A 213 -12.24 8.57 21.64
N VAL A 214 -11.36 8.60 20.64
CA VAL A 214 -11.76 8.67 19.22
C VAL A 214 -12.47 7.40 18.80
N GLU A 215 -11.93 6.23 19.14
CA GLU A 215 -12.59 4.94 18.87
C GLU A 215 -14.00 4.87 19.49
N ASN A 216 -14.14 5.27 20.76
CA ASN A 216 -15.44 5.30 21.43
C ASN A 216 -16.42 6.28 20.73
N LYS A 217 -15.95 7.43 20.26
CA LYS A 217 -16.77 8.36 19.46
C LYS A 217 -17.19 7.75 18.13
N MET A 218 -16.32 6.97 17.47
CA MET A 218 -16.65 6.26 16.22
C MET A 218 -17.74 5.21 16.46
N LYS A 219 -17.65 4.44 17.55
CA LYS A 219 -18.66 3.42 17.94
C LYS A 219 -20.06 3.99 18.21
N LEU A 220 -20.19 5.30 18.38
CA LEU A 220 -21.49 5.99 18.48
C LEU A 220 -22.08 6.38 17.11
N ILE A 221 -21.29 6.30 16.04
CA ILE A 221 -21.65 6.75 14.68
C ILE A 221 -21.86 5.55 13.75
N VAL A 222 -21.03 4.51 13.87
CA VAL A 222 -20.98 3.37 12.94
C VAL A 222 -21.25 2.06 13.66
N SER A 223 -21.69 1.05 12.90
CA SER A 223 -22.10 -0.25 13.41
C SER A 223 -20.94 -1.08 13.97
N ASP A 224 -19.74 -0.95 13.38
CA ASP A 224 -18.60 -1.79 13.72
C ASP A 224 -17.29 -1.00 13.63
N VAL A 225 -16.51 -1.09 14.71
CA VAL A 225 -15.17 -0.49 14.79
C VAL A 225 -14.20 -1.55 15.27
N ASP A 226 -13.24 -1.85 14.42
CA ASP A 226 -12.12 -2.74 14.68
C ASP A 226 -10.83 -1.93 14.89
N ARG A 227 -9.83 -2.53 15.52
CA ARG A 227 -8.50 -1.94 15.64
C ARG A 227 -7.44 -2.98 15.31
N MET A 228 -6.57 -2.64 14.36
CA MET A 228 -5.31 -3.33 14.16
C MET A 228 -4.32 -2.84 15.21
N GLU A 229 -4.26 -3.56 16.33
CA GLU A 229 -3.39 -3.26 17.47
C GLU A 229 -1.95 -3.78 17.27
N GLY A 230 -1.04 -3.21 18.06
CA GLY A 230 0.37 -3.56 18.18
C GLY A 230 1.13 -2.45 18.91
N ASP A 231 2.25 -2.77 19.54
CA ASP A 231 3.02 -1.81 20.34
C ASP A 231 3.84 -0.82 19.50
N ASN A 232 4.07 -1.16 18.22
CA ASN A 232 4.87 -0.39 17.28
C ASN A 232 4.53 -0.78 15.81
N PRO A 233 4.99 0.00 14.81
CA PRO A 233 4.68 -0.27 13.41
C PRO A 233 5.14 -1.64 12.89
N PHE A 234 6.24 -2.19 13.42
CA PHE A 234 6.77 -3.50 12.99
C PHE A 234 5.80 -4.61 13.38
N GLU A 235 5.32 -4.58 14.62
CA GLU A 235 4.32 -5.51 15.11
C GLU A 235 2.99 -5.36 14.38
N ILE A 236 2.52 -4.14 14.13
CA ILE A 236 1.29 -3.92 13.33
C ILE A 236 1.43 -4.51 11.93
N SER A 237 2.61 -4.42 11.30
CA SER A 237 2.86 -5.01 9.98
C SER A 237 2.77 -6.54 10.00
N VAL A 238 3.31 -7.19 11.05
CA VAL A 238 3.20 -8.63 11.27
C VAL A 238 1.78 -9.04 11.60
N ASN A 239 1.10 -8.30 12.49
CA ASN A 239 -0.27 -8.56 12.89
C ASN A 239 -1.21 -8.48 11.67
N LEU A 240 -1.10 -7.46 10.82
CA LEU A 240 -1.88 -7.38 9.59
C LEU A 240 -1.62 -8.59 8.65
N ALA A 241 -0.36 -8.99 8.48
CA ALA A 241 -0.01 -10.14 7.64
C ALA A 241 -0.57 -11.46 8.20
N ASN A 242 -0.40 -11.68 9.50
CA ASN A 242 -0.79 -12.89 10.22
C ASN A 242 -2.29 -12.94 10.53
N ARG A 243 -3.02 -11.82 10.56
CA ARG A 243 -4.43 -11.82 10.95
C ARG A 243 -5.28 -12.57 9.91
N GLN A 244 -6.21 -13.38 10.41
CA GLN A 244 -7.19 -14.05 9.56
C GLN A 244 -8.20 -13.03 9.04
N SER A 245 -8.46 -13.03 7.73
CA SER A 245 -9.50 -12.20 7.14
C SER A 245 -10.87 -12.82 7.41
N THR A 246 -11.83 -11.98 7.82
CA THR A 246 -13.26 -12.35 7.88
C THR A 246 -14.09 -11.22 7.28
N GLU A 247 -15.42 -11.37 7.24
CA GLU A 247 -16.31 -10.30 6.80
C GLU A 247 -16.16 -9.00 7.61
N LYS A 248 -15.71 -9.09 8.87
CA LYS A 248 -15.53 -7.94 9.78
C LYS A 248 -14.08 -7.66 10.15
N ILE A 249 -13.14 -8.47 9.68
CA ILE A 249 -11.73 -8.37 10.08
C ILE A 249 -10.85 -8.31 8.84
N LEU A 250 -10.01 -7.28 8.79
CA LEU A 250 -8.97 -7.14 7.78
C LEU A 250 -7.73 -7.97 8.15
N GLY A 251 -7.25 -8.81 7.24
CA GLY A 251 -6.08 -9.65 7.46
C GLY A 251 -5.63 -10.35 6.18
N TRP A 252 -4.36 -10.74 6.07
CA TRP A 252 -3.83 -11.37 4.86
C TRP A 252 -3.85 -12.90 4.87
N ASP A 253 -4.35 -13.53 5.93
CA ASP A 253 -4.39 -14.99 6.08
C ASP A 253 -3.01 -15.67 5.97
N ARG A 254 -1.92 -14.94 6.28
CA ARG A 254 -0.54 -15.47 6.27
C ARG A 254 -0.19 -16.03 7.65
N ASN A 255 -1.03 -16.93 8.16
CA ASN A 255 -0.96 -17.48 9.52
C ASN A 255 -0.68 -18.97 9.61
N LYS A 256 -0.67 -19.66 8.47
CA LYS A 256 -0.42 -21.10 8.45
C LYS A 256 1.09 -21.35 8.46
N GLN A 257 1.55 -22.15 9.42
CA GLN A 257 2.97 -22.49 9.54
C GLN A 257 3.47 -23.28 8.33
N GLY A 258 4.71 -23.00 7.92
CA GLY A 258 5.42 -23.75 6.90
C GLY A 258 4.82 -23.73 5.49
N ILE A 259 3.93 -22.79 5.17
CA ILE A 259 3.30 -22.70 3.84
C ILE A 259 4.05 -21.84 2.85
N GLY A 260 5.12 -21.14 3.22
CA GLY A 260 5.81 -20.25 2.29
C GLY A 260 4.94 -19.07 1.80
N ASN A 261 5.38 -17.84 2.03
CA ASN A 261 4.69 -16.64 1.57
C ASN A 261 5.69 -15.62 1.03
N ALA A 262 5.19 -14.62 0.32
CA ALA A 262 5.99 -13.53 -0.21
C ALA A 262 5.62 -12.20 0.45
N PHE A 263 6.62 -11.37 0.68
CA PHE A 263 6.49 -10.11 1.41
C PHE A 263 7.25 -8.99 0.70
N SER A 264 6.72 -7.78 0.83
CA SER A 264 7.47 -6.56 0.54
C SER A 264 8.10 -6.05 1.84
N PHE A 265 9.32 -5.54 1.75
CA PHE A 265 10.09 -5.03 2.88
C PHE A 265 10.46 -3.58 2.63
N GLY A 266 10.12 -2.72 3.59
CA GLY A 266 10.40 -1.29 3.55
C GLY A 266 10.71 -0.74 4.94
N THR A 267 11.16 0.50 5.01
CA THR A 267 11.47 1.18 6.27
C THR A 267 10.56 2.39 6.48
N ILE A 268 10.26 2.71 7.74
CA ILE A 268 9.41 3.84 8.13
C ILE A 268 10.04 5.16 7.66
N HIS A 269 11.36 5.31 7.81
CA HIS A 269 12.09 6.52 7.42
C HIS A 269 12.07 6.78 5.91
N SER A 270 11.88 5.74 5.10
CA SER A 270 11.77 5.83 3.64
C SER A 270 10.35 5.49 3.18
N TRP A 271 9.34 6.06 3.85
CA TRP A 271 7.94 5.74 3.60
C TRP A 271 7.52 5.91 2.14
N GLN A 272 8.07 6.89 1.39
CA GLN A 272 7.76 7.02 -0.04
C GLN A 272 8.20 5.76 -0.81
N LYS A 273 9.38 5.22 -0.53
CA LYS A 273 9.88 4.00 -1.17
C LYS A 273 9.06 2.78 -0.75
N ALA A 274 8.68 2.71 0.52
CA ALA A 274 7.75 1.69 1.00
C ALA A 274 6.40 1.77 0.28
N LEU A 275 5.81 2.97 0.10
CA LEU A 275 4.56 3.15 -0.64
C LEU A 275 4.70 2.90 -2.14
N SER A 276 5.88 3.09 -2.71
CA SER A 276 6.10 2.81 -4.13
C SER A 276 5.82 1.35 -4.49
N GLY A 277 5.96 0.44 -3.52
CA GLY A 277 5.75 -0.99 -3.69
C GLY A 277 4.30 -1.48 -3.60
N ILE A 278 3.30 -0.62 -3.38
CA ILE A 278 1.91 -1.08 -3.16
C ILE A 278 1.36 -1.94 -4.32
N LEU A 279 1.87 -1.79 -5.55
CA LEU A 279 1.43 -2.61 -6.68
C LEU A 279 1.70 -4.11 -6.46
N PHE A 280 2.72 -4.47 -5.67
CA PHE A 280 3.00 -5.87 -5.34
C PHE A 280 1.90 -6.52 -4.48
N ALA A 281 1.04 -5.72 -3.86
CA ALA A 281 -0.17 -6.19 -3.18
C ALA A 281 -1.33 -6.46 -4.14
N HIS A 282 -1.33 -5.82 -5.32
CA HIS A 282 -2.43 -5.87 -6.27
C HIS A 282 -2.32 -7.03 -7.28
N ILE A 283 -1.16 -7.24 -7.90
CA ILE A 283 -0.96 -8.26 -8.95
C ILE A 283 0.26 -9.13 -8.60
N GLY A 284 0.20 -10.41 -8.97
CA GLY A 284 1.31 -11.35 -8.80
C GLY A 284 1.26 -12.07 -7.46
N LYS A 285 2.28 -11.89 -6.63
CA LYS A 285 2.42 -12.64 -5.37
C LYS A 285 1.55 -12.11 -4.23
N HIS A 286 0.92 -10.94 -4.39
CA HIS A 286 0.06 -10.29 -3.39
C HIS A 286 0.76 -10.16 -2.03
N THR A 287 1.87 -9.41 -2.04
CA THR A 287 2.79 -9.35 -0.90
C THR A 287 2.34 -8.31 0.13
N PRO A 288 2.10 -8.67 1.40
CA PRO A 288 1.97 -7.70 2.49
C PRO A 288 3.29 -6.94 2.69
N LEU A 289 3.21 -5.70 3.18
CA LEU A 289 4.38 -4.96 3.66
C LEU A 289 4.73 -5.41 5.08
N LEU A 290 5.95 -5.91 5.26
CA LEU A 290 6.59 -6.05 6.57
C LEU A 290 7.62 -4.93 6.74
N LEU A 291 7.52 -4.21 7.85
CA LEU A 291 8.44 -3.11 8.14
C LEU A 291 9.72 -3.68 8.76
N ILE A 292 10.87 -3.14 8.35
CA ILE A 292 12.18 -3.48 8.94
C ILE A 292 12.99 -2.20 9.19
N GLU A 293 14.14 -2.34 9.83
CA GLU A 293 15.09 -1.25 10.05
C GLU A 293 16.28 -1.35 9.08
N PRO A 294 16.97 -0.24 8.77
CA PRO A 294 18.06 -0.25 7.79
C PRO A 294 19.18 -1.26 8.10
N HIS A 295 19.45 -1.51 9.38
CA HIS A 295 20.57 -2.33 9.88
C HIS A 295 20.15 -3.64 10.58
N LYS A 296 18.85 -3.90 10.73
CA LYS A 296 18.36 -5.10 11.43
C LYS A 296 16.93 -5.45 11.05
N ILE A 297 16.62 -6.73 11.20
CA ILE A 297 15.25 -7.24 11.17
C ILE A 297 14.72 -7.19 12.61
N PRO A 298 13.62 -6.48 12.89
CA PRO A 298 13.00 -6.51 14.21
C PRO A 298 12.64 -7.95 14.60
N THR A 299 12.82 -8.31 15.88
CA THR A 299 12.62 -9.68 16.36
C THR A 299 11.26 -10.26 15.97
N VAL A 300 10.18 -9.47 16.16
CA VAL A 300 8.81 -9.87 15.80
C VAL A 300 8.65 -10.23 14.32
N VAL A 301 9.38 -9.55 13.43
CA VAL A 301 9.37 -9.82 11.99
C VAL A 301 10.17 -11.08 11.67
N GLY A 302 11.35 -11.22 12.26
CA GLY A 302 12.21 -12.38 12.06
C GLY A 302 11.54 -13.67 12.54
N GLU A 303 11.01 -13.67 13.77
CA GLU A 303 10.29 -14.82 14.32
C GLU A 303 9.07 -15.17 13.47
N TYR A 304 8.29 -14.18 13.05
CA TYR A 304 7.15 -14.41 12.16
C TYR A 304 7.57 -15.09 10.84
N LEU A 305 8.62 -14.59 10.17
CA LEU A 305 9.12 -15.19 8.94
C LEU A 305 9.56 -16.64 9.15
N LEU A 306 10.23 -16.95 10.26
CA LEU A 306 10.65 -18.32 10.59
C LEU A 306 9.47 -19.27 10.81
N THR A 307 8.33 -18.80 11.36
CA THR A 307 7.13 -19.64 11.51
C THR A 307 6.51 -20.04 10.16
N LEU A 308 6.66 -19.18 9.15
CA LEU A 308 6.15 -19.42 7.80
C LEU A 308 7.11 -20.23 6.93
N ASN A 309 8.40 -20.22 7.26
CA ASN A 309 9.44 -20.90 6.52
C ASN A 309 9.19 -22.43 6.54
N PRO A 310 8.93 -23.07 5.38
CA PRO A 310 8.67 -24.49 5.30
C PRO A 310 9.86 -25.33 5.77
N ILE A 311 9.63 -26.24 6.71
CA ILE A 311 10.57 -27.32 7.02
C ILE A 311 10.09 -28.57 6.27
N LYS A 312 10.86 -29.05 5.30
CA LYS A 312 10.48 -30.24 4.50
C LYS A 312 11.57 -31.32 4.44
N PRO A 313 11.18 -32.61 4.43
CA PRO A 313 12.09 -33.70 4.11
C PRO A 313 12.61 -33.58 2.67
N ARG A 314 13.80 -34.12 2.39
CA ARG A 314 14.48 -33.94 1.10
C ARG A 314 13.78 -34.69 -0.06
N PRO A 315 13.75 -34.11 -1.28
CA PRO A 315 14.28 -32.79 -1.66
C PRO A 315 13.32 -31.62 -1.34
N PRO A 316 13.81 -30.37 -1.20
CA PRO A 316 12.97 -29.20 -1.02
C PRO A 316 11.94 -29.09 -2.16
N ALA A 317 10.68 -28.89 -1.81
CA ALA A 317 9.59 -28.76 -2.77
C ALA A 317 8.73 -27.53 -2.41
N PRO A 318 8.16 -26.82 -3.41
CA PRO A 318 7.26 -25.68 -3.18
C PRO A 318 6.22 -25.99 -2.11
N PRO A 319 5.81 -25.01 -1.31
CA PRO A 319 5.99 -23.57 -1.51
C PRO A 319 7.35 -23.02 -1.02
N PHE A 320 7.80 -21.91 -1.60
CA PHE A 320 9.02 -21.17 -1.22
C PHE A 320 8.66 -19.78 -0.70
N MET A 321 9.50 -19.20 0.16
CA MET A 321 9.35 -17.80 0.57
C MET A 321 9.96 -16.86 -0.49
N HIS A 322 9.57 -15.58 -0.52
CA HIS A 322 10.26 -14.57 -1.33
C HIS A 322 10.14 -13.18 -0.72
N GLY A 323 11.21 -12.39 -0.80
CA GLY A 323 11.23 -11.00 -0.33
C GLY A 323 11.41 -9.99 -1.46
N ILE A 324 10.63 -8.91 -1.44
CA ILE A 324 10.83 -7.76 -2.30
C ILE A 324 11.34 -6.60 -1.45
N ILE A 325 12.55 -6.13 -1.71
CA ILE A 325 13.18 -5.06 -0.94
C ILE A 325 12.98 -3.73 -1.66
N LEU A 326 12.36 -2.76 -0.98
CA LEU A 326 12.00 -1.47 -1.54
C LEU A 326 12.98 -0.39 -1.09
N GLY A 327 13.92 -0.05 -1.96
CA GLY A 327 14.91 0.98 -1.73
C GLY A 327 16.33 0.51 -1.98
N GLY A 328 17.23 1.47 -2.01
CA GLY A 328 18.64 1.21 -2.22
C GLY A 328 19.36 0.80 -0.94
N HIS A 329 20.67 0.59 -1.09
CA HIS A 329 21.55 0.14 0.00
C HIS A 329 21.69 1.11 1.17
N LYS A 330 21.27 2.38 0.99
CA LYS A 330 21.19 3.38 2.07
C LYS A 330 19.91 3.26 2.91
N ASP A 331 18.85 2.69 2.33
CA ASP A 331 17.56 2.54 2.99
C ASP A 331 17.50 1.22 3.75
N ILE A 332 18.01 0.15 3.11
CA ILE A 332 18.11 -1.20 3.66
C ILE A 332 19.49 -1.73 3.25
N MET A 333 20.40 -1.85 4.23
CA MET A 333 21.77 -2.28 3.96
C MET A 333 21.85 -3.70 3.39
N TYR A 334 22.94 -3.98 2.69
CA TYR A 334 23.20 -5.32 2.16
C TYR A 334 23.23 -6.38 3.27
N ASP A 335 23.86 -6.10 4.41
CA ASP A 335 23.89 -7.05 5.53
C ASP A 335 22.50 -7.35 6.10
N THR A 336 21.58 -6.37 6.06
CA THR A 336 20.18 -6.59 6.45
C THR A 336 19.45 -7.45 5.41
N GLN A 337 19.75 -7.28 4.12
CA GLN A 337 19.24 -8.15 3.06
C GLN A 337 19.78 -9.58 3.18
N VAL A 338 21.06 -9.76 3.54
CA VAL A 338 21.63 -11.09 3.81
C VAL A 338 20.96 -11.73 5.03
N LYS A 339 20.70 -10.97 6.10
CA LYS A 339 19.92 -11.49 7.23
C LYS A 339 18.49 -11.85 6.81
N LEU A 340 17.87 -11.10 5.90
CA LEU A 340 16.52 -11.42 5.41
C LEU A 340 16.55 -12.74 4.66
N GLU A 341 17.56 -12.95 3.82
CA GLU A 341 17.80 -14.22 3.14
C GLU A 341 17.84 -15.39 4.14
N GLU A 342 18.57 -15.27 5.24
CA GLU A 342 18.68 -16.33 6.27
C GLU A 342 17.34 -16.72 6.93
N HIS A 343 16.36 -15.80 6.91
CA HIS A 343 15.01 -16.03 7.42
C HIS A 343 14.04 -16.60 6.36
N LEU A 344 14.30 -16.30 5.07
CA LEU A 344 13.47 -16.72 3.95
C LEU A 344 13.92 -18.05 3.35
N ILE A 345 15.23 -18.32 3.34
CA ILE A 345 15.81 -19.51 2.73
C ILE A 345 15.33 -20.77 3.43
N LEU A 346 14.91 -21.76 2.64
CA LEU A 346 14.48 -23.05 3.16
C LEU A 346 15.61 -23.74 3.91
N ARG A 347 15.31 -24.20 5.12
CA ARG A 347 16.21 -25.06 5.88
C ARG A 347 15.82 -26.52 5.66
N ALA A 348 16.75 -27.33 5.16
CA ALA A 348 16.56 -28.78 5.14
C ALA A 348 16.61 -29.32 6.57
N LEU A 349 15.81 -30.35 6.88
CA LEU A 349 16.11 -31.19 8.04
C LEU A 349 17.41 -31.95 7.73
N ASP A 350 18.40 -31.81 8.61
CA ASP A 350 19.65 -32.58 8.56
C ASP A 350 19.40 -34.06 8.85
#